data_AF-A0A958LLS3-F1
#
_entry.id   AF-A0A958LLS3-F1
#
_cell.length_a   1.000
_cell.length_b   1.000
_cell.length_c   1.000
_cell.angle_alpha   90.00
_cell.angle_beta   90.00
_cell.angle_gamma   90.00
#
_symmetry.space_group_name_H-M   'P 1'
#
loop_
_entity.id
_entity.type
_entity.pdbx_description
1 polymer ?
#
loop_
_entity_poly.entity_id
_entity_poly.type
_entity_poly.pdbx_seq_one_letter_code
_entity_poly.pdbx_strand_id
1 'polypeptide(L)'
;NLLVVVTISIVLNVLGVRPYITAQGLDMTSLAIFCLVWGMGGAFISLGLSRIMAKWMMGVKVIPPDTRDMELQELVREVHELARSAKLPKMPEVGIYESPEVNAFATGPSRSRSLVAVSTGLLHSMRRHELKGVLGHEVAHIANGDMVTMTLIQGVVNAFVMFFARAVAYALTMSGRDEGEQQGPGLAYYVVQVVLEMVFMVLGSMVVAKFSRYREFRADKG
;
A
#
# COMPACT_ATOMS: atom_id res chain seq x y z
N ASN A 1 4.47 29.16 -14.72
CA ASN A 1 5.49 28.21 -15.23
C ASN A 1 6.75 28.15 -14.38
N LEU A 2 7.50 29.24 -14.18
CA LEU A 2 8.76 29.21 -13.43
C LEU A 2 8.64 28.63 -12.01
N LEU A 3 7.62 29.05 -11.26
CA LEU A 3 7.42 28.60 -9.87
C LEU A 3 7.11 27.10 -9.77
N VAL A 4 6.36 26.56 -10.75
CA VAL A 4 6.07 25.12 -10.84
C VAL A 4 7.32 24.33 -11.21
N VAL A 5 8.09 24.80 -12.20
CA VAL A 5 9.34 24.17 -12.62
C VAL A 5 10.39 24.18 -11.51
N VAL A 6 10.51 25.29 -10.77
CA VAL A 6 11.42 25.41 -9.62
C VAL A 6 10.98 24.49 -8.48
N THR A 7 9.68 24.42 -8.19
CA THR A 7 9.16 23.54 -7.13
C THR A 7 9.40 22.07 -7.47
N ILE A 8 9.10 21.66 -8.71
CA ILE A 8 9.36 20.30 -9.19
C ILE A 8 10.87 20.01 -9.18
N SER A 9 11.71 20.95 -9.62
CA SER A 9 13.16 20.76 -9.63
C SER A 9 13.75 20.64 -8.23
N ILE A 10 13.27 21.41 -7.26
CA ILE A 10 13.68 21.32 -5.84
C ILE A 10 13.23 19.99 -5.26
N VAL A 11 11.98 19.57 -5.48
CA VAL A 11 11.46 18.29 -4.98
C VAL A 11 12.26 17.11 -5.58
N LEU A 12 12.52 17.12 -6.89
CA LEU A 12 13.32 16.10 -7.56
C LEU A 12 14.77 16.09 -7.06
N ASN A 13 15.37 17.25 -6.82
CA ASN A 13 16.75 17.38 -6.31
C ASN A 13 16.87 16.90 -4.85
N VAL A 14 15.93 17.29 -3.98
CA VAL A 14 15.85 16.84 -2.58
C VAL A 14 15.64 15.33 -2.49
N LEU A 15 14.88 14.75 -3.43
CA LEU A 15 14.67 13.31 -3.53
C LEU A 15 15.80 12.57 -4.27
N GLY A 16 16.86 13.28 -4.70
CA GLY A 16 18.02 12.69 -5.38
C GLY A 16 17.71 12.14 -6.78
N VAL A 17 16.59 12.55 -7.38
CA VAL A 17 16.16 12.11 -8.70
C VAL A 17 17.04 12.77 -9.75
N ARG A 18 18.07 12.05 -10.21
CA ARG A 18 18.81 12.45 -11.40
C ARG A 18 17.89 12.39 -12.62
N PRO A 19 17.97 13.35 -13.56
CA PRO A 19 17.25 13.24 -14.82
C PRO A 19 17.65 11.94 -15.53
N TYR A 20 16.70 11.04 -15.75
CA TYR A 20 16.95 9.78 -16.45
C TYR A 20 16.95 9.95 -17.98
N ILE A 21 16.37 11.05 -18.48
CA ILE A 21 16.53 11.49 -19.86
C ILE A 21 17.61 12.57 -19.87
N THR A 22 18.73 12.27 -20.50
CA THR A 22 19.90 13.15 -20.64
C THR A 22 20.03 13.62 -22.08
N ALA A 23 20.91 14.60 -22.34
CA ALA A 23 21.22 15.05 -23.70
C ALA A 23 21.80 13.92 -24.57
N GLN A 24 22.37 12.90 -23.96
CA GLN A 24 22.95 11.72 -24.60
C GLN A 24 21.93 10.58 -24.79
N GLY A 25 20.69 10.75 -24.33
CA GLY A 25 19.62 9.77 -24.42
C GLY A 25 19.12 9.25 -23.07
N LEU A 26 18.38 8.14 -23.09
CA LEU A 26 17.82 7.51 -21.91
C LEU A 26 18.87 6.68 -21.15
N ASP A 27 19.17 7.06 -19.92
CA ASP A 27 19.97 6.24 -19.00
C ASP A 27 19.07 5.22 -18.30
N MET A 28 19.19 3.96 -18.73
CA MET A 28 18.42 2.84 -18.20
C MET A 28 18.70 2.58 -16.71
N THR A 29 19.92 2.86 -16.25
CA THR A 29 20.29 2.65 -14.84
C THR A 29 19.62 3.70 -13.96
N SER A 30 19.71 4.97 -14.35
CA SER A 30 19.04 6.07 -13.65
C SER A 30 17.51 5.90 -13.67
N LEU A 31 16.93 5.44 -14.78
CA LEU A 31 15.51 5.12 -14.87
C LEU A 31 15.11 3.99 -13.91
N ALA A 32 15.88 2.89 -13.88
CA ALA A 32 15.59 1.75 -13.00
C ALA A 32 15.64 2.16 -11.52
N ILE A 33 16.67 2.93 -11.13
CA ILE A 33 16.80 3.45 -9.76
C ILE A 33 15.62 4.37 -9.43
N PHE A 34 15.27 5.29 -10.33
CA PHE A 34 14.14 6.19 -10.16
C PHE A 34 12.83 5.42 -9.93
N CYS A 35 12.51 4.46 -10.80
CA CYS A 35 11.29 3.67 -10.70
C CYS A 35 11.27 2.80 -9.44
N LEU A 36 12.39 2.21 -9.06
CA LEU A 36 12.50 1.41 -7.83
C LEU A 36 12.28 2.28 -6.59
N VAL A 37 12.95 3.42 -6.51
CA VAL A 37 12.81 4.36 -5.39
C VAL A 37 11.37 4.87 -5.30
N TRP A 38 10.74 5.21 -6.42
CA TRP A 38 9.37 5.73 -6.39
C TRP A 38 8.33 4.65 -6.10
N GLY A 39 8.49 3.45 -6.68
CA GLY A 39 7.60 2.32 -6.44
C GLY A 39 7.70 1.79 -5.01
N MET A 40 8.92 1.53 -4.53
CA MET A 40 9.15 1.01 -3.18
C MET A 40 9.01 2.10 -2.12
N GLY A 41 9.53 3.30 -2.37
CA GLY A 41 9.44 4.43 -1.44
C GLY A 41 7.98 4.77 -1.12
N GLY A 42 7.12 4.84 -2.14
CA GLY A 42 5.68 5.01 -1.96
C GLY A 42 5.06 3.88 -1.12
N ALA A 43 5.44 2.63 -1.37
CA ALA A 43 4.96 1.48 -0.59
C ALA A 43 5.38 1.54 0.88
N PHE A 44 6.65 1.87 1.19
CA PHE A 44 7.12 1.99 2.57
C PHE A 44 6.48 3.15 3.32
N ILE A 45 6.32 4.31 2.65
CA ILE A 45 5.64 5.47 3.24
C ILE A 45 4.17 5.12 3.52
N SER A 46 3.47 4.55 2.55
CA SER A 46 2.08 4.12 2.70
C SER A 46 1.93 3.10 3.84
N LEU A 47 2.82 2.11 3.91
CA LEU A 47 2.82 1.10 4.96
C LEU A 47 3.06 1.73 6.35
N GLY A 48 4.02 2.66 6.46
CA GLY A 48 4.33 3.38 7.69
C GLY A 48 3.17 4.24 8.19
N LEU A 49 2.44 4.86 7.28
CA LEU A 49 1.28 5.70 7.57
C LEU A 49 -0.02 4.92 7.73
N SER A 50 -0.10 3.68 7.25
CA SER A 50 -1.32 2.87 7.15
C SER A 50 -2.16 2.90 8.42
N ARG A 51 -1.55 2.66 9.58
CA ARG A 51 -2.22 2.66 10.89
C ARG A 51 -2.74 4.04 11.30
N ILE A 52 -1.98 5.11 11.04
CA ILE A 52 -2.38 6.48 11.39
C ILE A 52 -3.53 6.90 10.47
N MET A 53 -3.40 6.64 9.17
CA MET A 53 -4.44 6.91 8.18
C MET A 53 -5.72 6.15 8.50
N ALA A 54 -5.65 4.86 8.83
CA ALA A 54 -6.83 4.08 9.19
C ALA A 54 -7.56 4.66 10.40
N LYS A 55 -6.82 5.07 11.44
CA LYS A 55 -7.41 5.71 12.62
C LYS A 55 -8.12 7.02 12.28
N TRP A 56 -7.51 7.85 11.46
CA TRP A 56 -8.08 9.16 11.10
C TRP A 56 -9.24 9.06 10.13
N MET A 57 -9.09 8.28 9.06
CA MET A 57 -10.11 8.16 8.02
C MET A 57 -11.37 7.45 8.51
N MET A 58 -11.21 6.41 9.35
CA MET A 58 -12.35 5.65 9.90
C MET A 58 -12.81 6.18 11.25
N GLY A 59 -12.12 7.15 11.86
CA GLY A 59 -12.44 7.64 13.20
C GLY A 59 -12.28 6.59 14.29
N VAL A 60 -11.28 5.71 14.19
CA VAL A 60 -11.05 4.63 15.15
C VAL A 60 -10.69 5.18 16.52
N LYS A 61 -11.52 4.89 17.50
CA LYS A 61 -11.29 5.14 18.93
C LYS A 61 -10.58 3.92 19.52
N VAL A 62 -9.31 4.08 19.88
CA VAL A 62 -8.54 3.02 20.55
C VAL A 62 -9.11 2.80 21.94
N ILE A 63 -9.40 1.54 22.28
CA ILE A 63 -9.94 1.18 23.59
C ILE A 63 -8.82 1.28 24.62
N PRO A 64 -8.99 2.08 25.67
CA PRO A 64 -7.98 2.20 26.72
C PRO A 64 -8.04 0.97 27.65
N PRO A 65 -6.90 0.53 28.22
CA PRO A 65 -6.85 -0.68 29.06
C PRO A 65 -7.74 -0.61 30.33
N ASP A 66 -8.06 0.59 30.79
CA ASP A 66 -8.84 0.89 31.98
C ASP A 66 -10.32 1.21 31.68
N THR A 67 -10.79 0.91 30.46
CA THR A 67 -12.20 1.08 30.11
C THR A 67 -13.10 0.36 31.12
N ARG A 68 -14.20 0.99 31.53
CA ARG A 68 -15.20 0.39 32.43
C ARG A 68 -16.27 -0.41 31.69
N ASP A 69 -16.25 -0.34 30.37
CA ASP A 69 -17.18 -1.07 29.51
C ASP A 69 -16.74 -2.53 29.40
N MET A 70 -17.58 -3.42 29.92
CA MET A 70 -17.29 -4.85 29.98
C MET A 70 -17.27 -5.51 28.60
N GLU A 71 -18.07 -5.02 27.64
CA GLU A 71 -18.07 -5.53 26.26
C GLU A 71 -16.76 -5.17 25.56
N LEU A 72 -16.28 -3.94 25.75
CA LEU A 72 -15.00 -3.50 25.17
C LEU A 72 -13.79 -4.18 25.84
N GLN A 73 -13.83 -4.40 27.15
CA GLN A 73 -12.79 -5.18 27.85
C GLN A 73 -12.71 -6.60 27.29
N GLU A 74 -13.86 -7.22 27.04
CA GLU A 74 -13.90 -8.57 26.50
C GLU A 74 -13.39 -8.63 25.06
N LEU A 75 -13.75 -7.66 24.21
CA LEU A 75 -13.20 -7.55 22.87
C LEU A 75 -11.66 -7.47 22.89
N VAL A 76 -11.10 -6.62 23.75
CA VAL A 76 -9.64 -6.49 23.89
C VAL A 76 -9.03 -7.83 24.32
N ARG A 77 -9.65 -8.50 25.29
CA ARG A 77 -9.20 -9.79 25.80
C ARG A 77 -9.21 -10.86 24.72
N GLU A 78 -10.30 -10.98 23.96
CA GLU A 78 -10.43 -11.95 22.86
C GLU A 78 -9.35 -11.73 21.80
N VAL A 79 -9.16 -10.49 21.33
CA VAL A 79 -8.11 -10.16 20.35
C VAL A 79 -6.72 -10.50 20.90
N HIS A 80 -6.44 -10.25 22.17
CA HIS A 80 -5.15 -10.58 22.79
C HIS A 80 -4.95 -12.09 22.98
N GLU A 81 -6.00 -12.85 23.29
CA GLU A 81 -5.95 -14.31 23.33
C GLU A 81 -5.65 -14.91 21.94
N LEU A 82 -6.29 -14.39 20.90
CA LEU A 82 -6.02 -14.77 19.50
C LEU A 82 -4.59 -14.39 19.09
N ALA A 83 -4.15 -13.16 19.42
CA ALA A 83 -2.79 -12.69 19.13
C ALA A 83 -1.71 -13.54 19.81
N ARG A 84 -1.94 -13.97 21.06
CA ARG A 84 -1.07 -14.90 21.78
C ARG A 84 -1.02 -16.26 21.12
N SER A 85 -2.19 -16.80 20.73
CA SER A 85 -2.30 -18.09 20.05
C SER A 85 -1.57 -18.08 18.70
N ALA A 86 -1.66 -16.96 17.97
CA ALA A 86 -0.94 -16.71 16.73
C ALA A 86 0.55 -16.31 16.91
N LYS A 87 1.06 -16.30 18.15
CA LYS A 87 2.45 -15.99 18.51
C LYS A 87 2.92 -14.62 17.99
N LEU A 88 2.05 -13.61 18.05
CA LEU A 88 2.43 -12.25 17.67
C LEU A 88 3.51 -11.70 18.63
N PRO A 89 4.51 -10.97 18.11
CA PRO A 89 5.60 -10.43 18.92
C PRO A 89 5.14 -9.30 19.86
N LYS A 90 4.04 -8.63 19.54
CA LYS A 90 3.41 -7.60 20.37
C LYS A 90 1.89 -7.72 20.24
N MET A 91 1.18 -7.42 21.32
CA MET A 91 -0.28 -7.33 21.27
C MET A 91 -0.71 -6.17 20.36
N PRO A 92 -1.68 -6.39 19.45
CA PRO A 92 -2.21 -5.32 18.61
C PRO A 92 -2.95 -4.28 19.46
N GLU A 93 -2.98 -3.04 18.96
CA GLU A 93 -3.95 -2.07 19.45
C GLU A 93 -5.36 -2.53 19.05
N VAL A 94 -6.34 -2.30 19.91
CA VAL A 94 -7.74 -2.66 19.64
C VAL A 94 -8.57 -1.39 19.66
N GLY A 95 -9.41 -1.20 18.65
CA GLY A 95 -10.24 -0.02 18.54
C GLY A 95 -11.63 -0.31 18.04
N ILE A 96 -12.51 0.66 18.24
CA ILE A 96 -13.86 0.67 17.69
C ILE A 96 -14.05 1.87 16.79
N TYR A 97 -14.91 1.75 15.78
CA TYR A 97 -15.34 2.88 14.97
C TYR A 97 -16.85 2.84 14.76
N GLU A 98 -17.45 4.01 14.64
CA GLU A 98 -18.89 4.15 14.49
C GLU A 98 -19.27 3.87 13.03
N SER A 99 -19.94 2.74 12.81
CA SER A 99 -20.54 2.39 11.52
C SER A 99 -21.66 1.37 11.75
N PRO A 100 -22.81 1.50 11.08
CA PRO A 100 -23.87 0.48 11.12
C PRO A 100 -23.52 -0.79 10.34
N GLU A 101 -22.50 -0.74 9.49
CA GLU A 101 -22.06 -1.89 8.71
C GLU A 101 -21.38 -2.94 9.61
N VAL A 102 -21.52 -4.21 9.23
CA VAL A 102 -20.90 -5.35 9.92
C VAL A 102 -19.50 -5.54 9.35
N ASN A 103 -18.49 -4.95 9.98
CA ASN A 103 -17.13 -4.97 9.46
C ASN A 103 -16.07 -4.95 10.59
N ALA A 104 -14.96 -5.61 10.35
CA ALA A 104 -13.74 -5.55 11.14
C ALA A 104 -12.54 -5.55 10.19
N PHE A 105 -11.45 -4.91 10.60
CA PHE A 105 -10.23 -4.92 9.81
C PHE A 105 -8.99 -4.89 10.69
N ALA A 106 -7.92 -5.50 10.18
CA ALA A 106 -6.59 -5.36 10.71
C ALA A 106 -5.71 -4.45 9.82
N THR A 107 -4.89 -3.60 10.45
CA THR A 107 -3.88 -2.78 9.75
C THR A 107 -2.58 -2.65 10.54
N GLY A 108 -1.44 -2.37 9.89
CA GLY A 108 -0.20 -2.01 10.56
C GLY A 108 1.07 -2.20 9.74
N PRO A 109 2.11 -1.38 9.98
CA PRO A 109 3.39 -1.49 9.26
C PRO A 109 4.19 -2.76 9.56
N SER A 110 3.88 -3.46 10.66
CA SER A 110 4.57 -4.70 11.05
C SER A 110 3.71 -5.50 12.02
N ARG A 111 4.09 -6.77 12.23
CA ARG A 111 3.49 -7.64 13.27
C ARG A 111 3.63 -7.09 14.69
N SER A 112 4.60 -6.22 14.91
CA SER A 112 4.86 -5.56 16.20
C SER A 112 4.15 -4.20 16.34
N ARG A 113 3.51 -3.70 15.28
CA ARG A 113 2.81 -2.41 15.25
C ARG A 113 1.50 -2.55 14.49
N SER A 114 0.64 -3.46 14.94
CA SER A 114 -0.68 -3.72 14.36
C SER A 114 -1.82 -3.07 15.15
N LEU A 115 -2.96 -2.92 14.49
CA LEU A 115 -4.25 -2.43 14.98
C LEU A 115 -5.32 -3.38 14.46
N VAL A 116 -6.23 -3.81 15.33
CA VAL A 116 -7.49 -4.46 14.97
C VAL A 116 -8.61 -3.49 15.32
N ALA A 117 -9.50 -3.19 14.38
CA ALA A 117 -10.62 -2.30 14.58
C ALA A 117 -11.93 -2.96 14.21
N VAL A 118 -12.97 -2.74 15.00
CA VAL A 118 -14.30 -3.34 14.83
C VAL A 118 -15.36 -2.24 14.75
N SER A 119 -16.33 -2.39 13.85
CA SER A 119 -17.46 -1.46 13.78
C SER A 119 -18.47 -1.69 14.91
N THR A 120 -19.18 -0.64 15.30
CA THR A 120 -20.34 -0.76 16.22
C THR A 120 -21.42 -1.71 15.67
N GLY A 121 -21.63 -1.72 14.36
CA GLY A 121 -22.58 -2.61 13.70
C GLY A 121 -22.20 -4.08 13.84
N LEU A 122 -20.91 -4.42 13.76
CA LEU A 122 -20.45 -5.80 13.95
C LEU A 122 -20.64 -6.24 15.41
N LEU A 123 -20.25 -5.41 16.37
CA LEU A 123 -20.41 -5.72 17.80
C LEU A 123 -21.87 -5.99 18.17
N HIS A 124 -22.81 -5.19 17.65
CA HIS A 124 -24.23 -5.35 17.96
C HIS A 124 -24.92 -6.49 17.21
N SER A 125 -24.38 -6.92 16.05
CA SER A 125 -25.06 -7.89 15.17
C SER A 125 -24.56 -9.32 15.33
N MET A 126 -23.29 -9.52 15.68
CA MET A 126 -22.67 -10.84 15.76
C MET A 126 -22.72 -11.41 17.17
N ARG A 127 -22.93 -12.73 17.26
CA ARG A 127 -22.75 -13.45 18.52
C ARG A 127 -21.26 -13.64 18.79
N ARG A 128 -20.88 -13.87 20.05
CA ARG A 128 -19.46 -14.02 20.45
C ARG A 128 -18.67 -15.03 19.63
N HIS A 129 -19.27 -16.16 19.27
CA HIS A 129 -18.56 -17.18 18.48
C HIS A 129 -18.31 -16.75 17.04
N GLU A 130 -19.23 -15.98 16.44
CA GLU A 130 -19.08 -15.41 15.09
C GLU A 130 -18.02 -14.31 15.11
N LEU A 131 -18.12 -13.40 16.09
CA LEU A 131 -17.13 -12.34 16.32
C LEU A 131 -15.72 -12.92 16.47
N LYS A 132 -15.56 -13.94 17.31
CA LYS A 132 -14.27 -14.61 17.52
C LYS A 132 -13.71 -15.23 16.22
N GLY A 133 -14.58 -15.77 15.36
CA GLY A 133 -14.19 -16.29 14.05
C GLY A 133 -13.63 -15.19 13.14
N VAL A 134 -14.34 -14.07 13.03
CA VAL A 134 -13.91 -12.90 12.23
C VAL A 134 -12.60 -12.32 12.78
N LEU A 135 -12.50 -12.12 14.10
CA LEU A 135 -11.28 -11.62 14.73
C LEU A 135 -10.10 -12.58 14.54
N GLY A 136 -10.35 -13.89 14.59
CA GLY A 136 -9.33 -14.92 14.33
C GLY A 136 -8.74 -14.78 12.94
N HIS A 137 -9.59 -14.62 11.93
CA HIS A 137 -9.18 -14.39 10.54
C HIS A 137 -8.35 -13.10 10.39
N GLU A 138 -8.79 -11.99 10.97
CA GLU A 138 -8.06 -10.71 10.93
C GLU A 138 -6.69 -10.80 11.65
N VAL A 139 -6.62 -11.51 12.77
CA VAL A 139 -5.36 -11.75 13.48
C VAL A 139 -4.44 -12.66 12.68
N ALA A 140 -4.97 -13.66 11.96
CA ALA A 140 -4.19 -14.51 11.08
C ALA A 140 -3.52 -13.69 9.95
N HIS A 141 -4.21 -12.70 9.39
CA HIS A 141 -3.60 -11.77 8.42
C HIS A 141 -2.43 -10.97 9.02
N ILE A 142 -2.56 -10.49 10.26
CA ILE A 142 -1.46 -9.82 10.96
C ILE A 142 -0.29 -10.79 11.15
N ALA A 143 -0.56 -12.00 11.65
CA ALA A 143 0.46 -13.00 11.93
C ALA A 143 1.22 -13.43 10.67
N ASN A 144 0.52 -13.53 9.55
CA ASN A 144 1.12 -13.84 8.26
C ASN A 144 1.94 -12.66 7.69
N GLY A 145 1.72 -11.43 8.17
CA GLY A 145 2.39 -10.22 7.68
C GLY A 145 1.82 -9.75 6.35
N ASP A 146 0.55 -10.03 6.12
CA ASP A 146 -0.08 -9.97 4.82
C ASP A 146 -0.13 -8.57 4.22
N MET A 147 -0.44 -7.56 5.03
CA MET A 147 -0.44 -6.17 4.59
C MET A 147 0.95 -5.74 4.13
N VAL A 148 1.98 -6.09 4.89
CA VAL A 148 3.37 -5.77 4.53
C VAL A 148 3.71 -6.40 3.20
N THR A 149 3.46 -7.71 3.05
CA THR A 149 3.77 -8.40 1.79
C THR A 149 3.00 -7.84 0.60
N MET A 150 1.71 -7.54 0.78
CA MET A 150 0.86 -7.02 -0.27
C MET A 150 1.27 -5.61 -0.70
N THR A 151 1.56 -4.73 0.26
CA THR A 151 2.05 -3.38 -0.03
C THR A 151 3.42 -3.41 -0.70
N LEU A 152 4.33 -4.30 -0.30
CA LEU A 152 5.63 -4.45 -0.95
C LEU A 152 5.49 -5.00 -2.38
N ILE A 153 4.63 -6.01 -2.61
CA ILE A 153 4.33 -6.52 -3.95
C ILE A 153 3.76 -5.39 -4.83
N GLN A 154 2.84 -4.58 -4.30
CA GLN A 154 2.29 -3.43 -5.01
C GLN A 154 3.38 -2.42 -5.38
N GLY A 155 4.32 -2.15 -4.47
CA GLY A 155 5.46 -1.27 -4.72
C GLY A 155 6.38 -1.78 -5.84
N VAL A 156 6.69 -3.08 -5.83
CA VAL A 156 7.47 -3.74 -6.88
C VAL A 156 6.74 -3.68 -8.22
N VAL A 157 5.46 -4.05 -8.26
CA VAL A 157 4.65 -4.01 -9.49
C VAL A 157 4.59 -2.58 -10.05
N ASN A 158 4.39 -1.58 -9.19
CA ASN A 158 4.38 -0.18 -9.61
C ASN A 158 5.73 0.25 -10.20
N ALA A 159 6.86 -0.14 -9.58
CA ALA A 159 8.19 0.13 -10.13
C ALA A 159 8.37 -0.48 -11.53
N PHE A 160 7.94 -1.73 -11.73
CA PHE A 160 8.00 -2.40 -13.04
C PHE A 160 7.12 -1.73 -14.10
N VAL A 161 5.87 -1.40 -13.74
CA VAL A 161 4.94 -0.68 -14.62
C VAL A 161 5.56 0.65 -15.06
N MET A 162 6.07 1.44 -14.10
CA MET A 162 6.70 2.73 -14.38
C MET A 162 7.93 2.60 -15.27
N PHE A 163 8.77 1.60 -15.03
CA PHE A 163 10.01 1.36 -15.79
C PHE A 163 9.70 0.99 -17.24
N PHE A 164 8.89 -0.04 -17.46
CA PHE A 164 8.59 -0.52 -18.81
C PHE A 164 7.78 0.49 -19.61
N ALA A 165 6.82 1.18 -18.99
CA ALA A 165 6.06 2.21 -19.70
C ALA A 165 6.98 3.33 -20.22
N ARG A 166 7.90 3.82 -19.38
CA ARG A 166 8.86 4.88 -19.76
C ARG A 166 9.87 4.40 -20.79
N ALA A 167 10.43 3.21 -20.62
CA ALA A 167 11.42 2.64 -21.54
C ALA A 167 10.81 2.41 -22.94
N VAL A 168 9.61 1.82 -23.00
CA VAL A 168 8.92 1.57 -24.28
C VAL A 168 8.41 2.87 -24.91
N ALA A 169 7.85 3.80 -24.13
CA ALA A 169 7.45 5.11 -24.65
C ALA A 169 8.63 5.88 -25.25
N TYR A 170 9.79 5.85 -24.58
CA TYR A 170 11.01 6.47 -25.08
C TYR A 170 11.46 5.82 -26.39
N ALA A 171 11.52 4.48 -26.44
CA ALA A 171 11.93 3.76 -27.65
C ALA A 171 11.01 4.05 -28.85
N LEU A 172 9.69 4.07 -28.65
CA LEU A 172 8.72 4.31 -29.73
C LEU A 172 8.71 5.74 -30.25
N THR A 173 8.99 6.72 -29.39
CA THR A 173 8.88 8.15 -29.76
C THR A 173 10.21 8.76 -30.18
N MET A 174 11.34 8.15 -29.81
CA MET A 174 12.66 8.60 -30.24
C MET A 174 13.06 8.03 -31.61
N SER A 175 12.52 6.87 -32.01
CA SER A 175 12.84 6.23 -33.29
C SER A 175 12.31 6.95 -34.54
N GLY A 176 11.42 7.93 -34.37
CA GLY A 176 10.76 8.64 -35.48
C GLY A 176 11.04 10.14 -35.54
N ARG A 177 12.07 10.64 -34.82
CA ARG A 177 12.40 12.07 -34.78
C ARG A 177 13.56 12.41 -35.70
N ASP A 178 13.37 13.45 -36.52
CA ASP A 178 14.42 14.06 -37.34
C ASP A 178 15.48 14.76 -36.45
N GLU A 179 16.73 14.75 -36.91
CA GLU A 179 17.93 15.25 -36.20
C GLU A 179 17.89 16.75 -35.79
N GLY A 180 16.82 17.48 -36.12
CA GLY A 180 16.65 18.92 -35.85
C GLY A 180 15.62 19.30 -34.78
N GLU A 181 14.84 18.36 -34.22
CA GLU A 181 13.89 18.68 -33.14
C GLU A 181 14.54 18.77 -31.74
N GLN A 182 13.94 19.56 -30.85
CA GLN A 182 14.41 19.77 -29.47
C GLN A 182 14.78 18.45 -28.75
N GLN A 183 15.98 18.44 -28.14
CA GLN A 183 16.58 17.34 -27.37
C GLN A 183 15.85 17.09 -26.03
N GLY A 184 14.55 16.80 -26.08
CA GLY A 184 13.73 16.50 -24.91
C GLY A 184 12.46 15.71 -25.24
N PRO A 185 11.87 15.02 -24.25
CA PRO A 185 10.62 14.30 -24.44
C PRO A 185 9.51 15.27 -24.85
N GLY A 186 8.99 15.10 -26.06
CA GLY A 186 7.88 15.88 -26.59
C GLY A 186 6.53 15.43 -26.02
N LEU A 187 5.45 16.14 -26.35
CA LEU A 187 4.09 15.79 -25.93
C LEU A 187 3.71 14.34 -26.30
N ALA A 188 4.17 13.86 -27.46
CA ALA A 188 3.96 12.48 -27.90
C ALA A 188 4.51 11.43 -26.91
N TYR A 189 5.70 11.66 -26.33
CA TYR A 189 6.27 10.77 -25.32
C TYR A 189 5.36 10.63 -24.10
N TYR A 190 4.87 11.76 -23.56
CA TYR A 190 4.00 11.73 -22.38
C TYR A 190 2.66 11.06 -22.66
N VAL A 191 2.08 11.27 -23.84
CA VAL A 191 0.83 10.60 -24.24
C VAL A 191 1.04 9.08 -24.33
N VAL A 192 2.09 8.63 -25.03
CA VAL A 192 2.41 7.20 -25.16
C VAL A 192 2.74 6.59 -23.80
N GLN A 193 3.50 7.29 -22.96
CA GLN A 193 3.83 6.85 -21.61
C GLN A 193 2.57 6.62 -20.77
N VAL A 194 1.63 7.56 -20.74
CA VAL A 194 0.38 7.44 -19.95
C VAL A 194 -0.45 6.26 -20.44
N VAL A 195 -0.58 6.08 -21.75
CA VAL A 195 -1.30 4.94 -22.33
C VAL A 195 -0.65 3.61 -21.93
N LEU A 196 0.68 3.52 -22.05
CA LEU A 196 1.41 2.31 -21.66
C LEU A 196 1.35 2.04 -20.15
N GLU A 197 1.39 3.07 -19.31
CA GLU A 197 1.21 2.94 -17.86
C GLU A 197 -0.16 2.35 -17.52
N MET A 198 -1.23 2.84 -18.16
CA MET A 198 -2.58 2.27 -17.97
C MET A 198 -2.62 0.79 -18.35
N VAL A 199 -2.09 0.43 -19.53
CA VAL A 199 -2.07 -0.95 -20.01
C VAL A 199 -1.27 -1.86 -19.07
N PHE A 200 -0.06 -1.45 -18.69
CA PHE A 200 0.77 -2.22 -17.79
C PHE A 200 0.22 -2.28 -16.36
N MET A 201 -0.51 -1.26 -15.90
CA MET A 201 -1.20 -1.30 -14.61
C MET A 201 -2.31 -2.36 -14.60
N VAL A 202 -3.07 -2.50 -15.68
CA VAL A 202 -4.05 -3.59 -15.83
C VAL A 202 -3.36 -4.95 -15.73
N LEU A 203 -2.25 -5.16 -16.44
CA LEU A 203 -1.50 -6.42 -16.35
C LEU A 203 -0.91 -6.65 -14.95
N GLY A 204 -0.34 -5.62 -14.34
CA GLY A 204 0.19 -5.66 -12.98
C GLY A 204 -0.89 -6.03 -11.96
N SER A 205 -2.11 -5.51 -12.13
CA SER A 205 -3.25 -5.82 -11.25
C SER A 205 -3.59 -7.31 -11.23
N MET A 206 -3.40 -8.03 -12.34
CA MET A 206 -3.61 -9.49 -12.39
C MET A 206 -2.62 -10.24 -11.50
N VAL A 207 -1.35 -9.80 -11.48
CA VAL A 207 -0.31 -10.39 -10.61
C VAL A 207 -0.65 -10.15 -9.15
N VAL A 208 -1.03 -8.91 -8.81
CA VAL A 208 -1.46 -8.51 -7.47
C VAL A 208 -2.69 -9.30 -7.03
N ALA A 209 -3.70 -9.44 -7.89
CA ALA A 209 -4.92 -10.20 -7.61
C ALA A 209 -4.64 -11.69 -7.34
N LYS A 210 -3.74 -12.31 -8.11
CA LYS A 210 -3.33 -13.70 -7.87
C LYS A 210 -2.68 -13.87 -6.50
N PHE A 211 -1.80 -12.95 -6.10
CA PHE A 211 -1.18 -12.96 -4.77
C PHE A 211 -2.19 -12.70 -3.65
N SER A 212 -3.13 -11.77 -3.85
CA SER A 212 -4.24 -11.53 -2.92
C SER A 212 -5.03 -12.81 -2.65
N ARG A 213 -5.37 -13.57 -3.69
CA ARG A 213 -6.10 -14.83 -3.55
C ARG A 213 -5.29 -15.92 -2.85
N TYR A 214 -3.99 -16.03 -3.17
CA TYR A 214 -3.10 -16.99 -2.50
C TYR A 214 -3.01 -16.74 -0.99
N ARG A 215 -2.97 -15.47 -0.60
CA ARG A 215 -2.97 -15.04 0.80
C ARG A 215 -4.23 -15.46 1.53
N GLU A 216 -5.39 -15.24 0.95
CA GLU A 216 -6.68 -15.55 1.58
C GLU A 216 -6.78 -17.04 1.93
N PHE A 217 -6.42 -17.92 0.99
CA PHE A 217 -6.37 -19.37 1.24
C PHE A 217 -5.39 -19.80 2.34
N ARG A 218 -4.40 -18.96 2.66
CA ARG A 218 -3.45 -19.20 3.75
C ARG A 218 -4.01 -18.70 5.09
N ALA A 219 -4.78 -17.62 5.08
CA ALA A 219 -5.46 -17.11 6.26
C ALA A 219 -6.61 -18.04 6.69
N ASP A 220 -7.38 -18.59 5.75
CA ASP A 220 -8.48 -19.53 6.03
C ASP A 220 -8.04 -20.86 6.68
N LYS A 221 -6.74 -21.16 6.68
CA LYS A 221 -6.18 -22.38 7.28
C LYS A 221 -5.71 -22.18 8.73
N GLY A 222 -5.62 -20.94 9.20
CA GLY A 222 -5.15 -20.57 10.55
C GLY A 222 -6.31 -20.38 11.51
#